data_AF-A0A081BGY5-F1
#
_entry.id   AF-A0A081BGY5-F1
#
_cell.length_a   1.000
_cell.length_b   1.000
_cell.length_c   1.000
_cell.angle_alpha   90.00
_cell.angle_beta   90.00
_cell.angle_gamma   90.00
#
_symmetry.space_group_name_H-M   'P 1'
#
loop_
_entity.id
_entity.type
_entity.pdbx_description
1 polymer ?
#
loop_
_entity_poly.entity_id
_entity_poly.type
_entity_poly.pdbx_seq_one_letter_code
_entity_poly.pdbx_strand_id
1 'polypeptide(L)'
;MLGVSNWLKTRNDDLDQFKRLRKADLRKELLTIKGIGNETADYILMYVLDKPTFMVDTYARRLFSMLGTEIPAKYDEFQRLVETNVTLDLDGFREFHALIVEFGKLVKRPVDFEQSFLAGQKLNL
;
A
#
# COMPACT_ATOMS: atom_id res chain seq x y z
N MET A 1 -20.23 5.55 -6.19
CA MET A 1 -19.69 6.73 -6.92
C MET A 1 -20.04 8.07 -6.25
N LEU A 2 -21.21 8.25 -5.61
CA LEU A 2 -21.57 9.51 -4.93
C LEU A 2 -20.68 9.88 -3.71
N GLY A 3 -20.16 8.89 -2.98
CA GLY A 3 -19.40 9.13 -1.73
C GLY A 3 -18.08 9.89 -1.94
N VAL A 4 -17.23 9.43 -2.87
CA VAL A 4 -15.96 10.10 -3.20
C VAL A 4 -16.22 11.48 -3.81
N SER A 5 -17.23 11.63 -4.68
CA SER A 5 -17.58 12.94 -5.22
C SER A 5 -18.02 13.92 -4.13
N ASN A 6 -18.85 13.49 -3.17
CA ASN A 6 -19.21 14.35 -2.04
C ASN A 6 -18.02 14.68 -1.14
N TRP A 7 -17.10 13.74 -0.96
CA TRP A 7 -15.86 13.97 -0.22
C TRP A 7 -14.96 14.99 -0.92
N LEU A 8 -14.77 14.90 -2.25
CA LEU A 8 -14.02 15.90 -3.04
C LEU A 8 -14.61 17.31 -2.91
N LYS A 9 -15.94 17.42 -2.94
CA LYS A 9 -16.66 18.70 -2.76
C LYS A 9 -16.37 19.38 -1.42
N THR A 10 -15.97 18.65 -0.38
CA THR A 10 -15.62 19.25 0.93
C THR A 10 -14.45 20.23 0.86
N ARG A 11 -13.63 20.13 -0.20
CA ARG A 11 -12.58 21.10 -0.53
C ARG A 11 -12.70 21.59 -1.97
N ASN A 12 -13.92 21.83 -2.44
CA ASN A 12 -14.20 22.41 -3.78
C ASN A 12 -13.55 21.63 -4.93
N ASP A 13 -13.45 20.31 -4.80
CA ASP A 13 -12.81 19.42 -5.78
C ASP A 13 -11.32 19.78 -6.05
N ASP A 14 -10.66 20.51 -5.15
CA ASP A 14 -9.27 20.95 -5.23
C ASP A 14 -8.33 19.96 -4.52
N LEU A 15 -7.61 19.15 -5.31
CA LEU A 15 -6.67 18.15 -4.80
C LEU A 15 -5.53 18.75 -3.98
N ASP A 16 -5.08 19.99 -4.27
CA ASP A 16 -3.96 20.59 -3.54
C ASP A 16 -4.35 20.90 -2.09
N GLN A 17 -5.63 21.19 -1.82
CA GLN A 17 -6.12 21.33 -0.45
C GLN A 17 -6.06 20.01 0.31
N PHE A 18 -6.37 18.89 -0.34
CA PHE A 18 -6.21 17.56 0.27
C PHE A 18 -4.73 17.23 0.49
N LYS A 19 -3.87 17.50 -0.50
CA LYS A 19 -2.42 17.22 -0.42
C LYS A 19 -1.73 17.95 0.74
N ARG A 20 -2.26 19.08 1.23
CA ARG A 20 -1.72 19.78 2.42
C ARG A 20 -2.06 19.09 3.76
N LEU A 21 -3.04 18.19 3.79
CA LEU A 21 -3.46 17.51 5.01
C LEU A 21 -2.55 16.33 5.35
N ARG A 22 -2.57 15.91 6.63
CA ARG A 22 -1.78 14.75 7.08
C ARG A 22 -2.36 13.46 6.51
N LYS A 23 -1.48 12.52 6.15
CA LYS A 23 -1.85 11.18 5.63
C LYS A 23 -2.90 10.50 6.52
N ALA A 24 -2.70 10.50 7.83
CA ALA A 24 -3.58 9.83 8.79
C ALA A 24 -5.01 10.40 8.81
N ASP A 25 -5.15 11.73 8.68
CA ASP A 25 -6.47 12.39 8.69
C ASP A 25 -7.24 12.05 7.41
N LEU A 26 -6.58 12.16 6.25
CA LEU A 26 -7.15 11.77 4.96
C LEU A 26 -7.57 10.30 4.93
N ARG A 27 -6.72 9.40 5.45
CA ARG A 27 -7.03 7.98 5.51
C ARG A 27 -8.28 7.71 6.34
N LYS A 28 -8.38 8.34 7.50
CA LYS A 28 -9.56 8.24 8.38
C LYS A 28 -10.81 8.70 7.65
N GLU A 29 -10.76 9.83 6.93
CA GLU A 29 -11.90 10.32 6.14
C GLU A 29 -12.29 9.34 5.03
N LEU A 30 -11.32 8.87 4.24
CA LEU A 30 -11.55 7.93 3.13
C LEU A 30 -12.23 6.64 3.61
N LEU A 31 -11.82 6.10 4.75
CA LEU A 31 -12.40 4.89 5.33
C LEU A 31 -13.84 5.07 5.87
N THR A 32 -14.31 6.31 6.05
CA THR A 32 -15.74 6.56 6.36
C THR A 32 -16.64 6.45 5.13
N ILE A 33 -16.07 6.49 3.92
CA ILE A 33 -16.84 6.45 2.68
C ILE A 33 -17.25 5.01 2.39
N LYS A 34 -18.57 4.76 2.36
CA LYS A 34 -19.12 3.43 2.03
C LYS A 34 -18.56 2.93 0.69
N GLY A 35 -17.92 1.76 0.73
CA GLY A 35 -17.30 1.10 -0.43
C GLY A 35 -15.81 1.38 -0.61
N ILE A 36 -15.20 2.22 0.23
CA ILE A 36 -13.74 2.40 0.28
C ILE A 36 -13.17 1.55 1.41
N GLY A 37 -12.42 0.51 1.05
CA GLY A 37 -11.64 -0.30 1.99
C GLY A 37 -10.20 0.22 2.13
N ASN A 38 -9.40 -0.44 2.99
CA ASN A 38 -8.01 -0.07 3.25
C ASN A 38 -7.16 0.05 1.98
N GLU A 39 -7.22 -0.96 1.09
CA GLU A 39 -6.48 -0.94 -0.17
C GLU A 39 -6.84 0.29 -1.01
N THR A 40 -8.13 0.53 -1.25
CA THR A 40 -8.57 1.67 -2.06
C THR A 40 -8.22 3.00 -1.43
N ALA A 41 -8.32 3.13 -0.10
CA ALA A 41 -7.91 4.34 0.61
C ALA A 41 -6.42 4.62 0.39
N ASP A 42 -5.58 3.60 0.52
CA ASP A 42 -4.12 3.74 0.39
C ASP A 42 -3.68 3.97 -1.07
N TYR A 43 -4.41 3.41 -2.05
CA TYR A 43 -4.27 3.77 -3.47
C TYR A 43 -4.55 5.25 -3.73
N ILE A 44 -5.65 5.79 -3.18
CA ILE A 44 -5.99 7.21 -3.33
C ILE A 44 -4.91 8.07 -2.67
N LEU A 45 -4.46 7.70 -1.47
CA LEU A 45 -3.41 8.43 -0.76
C LEU A 45 -2.11 8.52 -1.57
N MET A 46 -1.62 7.42 -2.13
CA MET A 46 -0.34 7.40 -2.83
C MET A 46 -0.41 7.92 -4.26
N TYR A 47 -1.41 7.52 -5.05
CA TYR A 47 -1.47 7.87 -6.48
C TYR A 47 -2.18 9.18 -6.77
N VAL A 48 -3.07 9.64 -5.87
CA VAL A 48 -3.86 10.88 -6.10
C VAL A 48 -3.39 12.01 -5.19
N LEU A 49 -3.07 11.70 -3.92
CA LEU A 49 -2.81 12.71 -2.88
C LEU A 49 -1.34 12.81 -2.46
N ASP A 50 -0.43 12.18 -3.22
CA ASP A 50 1.02 12.26 -3.04
C ASP A 50 1.47 11.95 -1.61
N LYS A 51 0.83 10.96 -0.96
CA LYS A 51 1.19 10.48 0.39
C LYS A 51 2.03 9.20 0.29
N PRO A 52 3.32 9.23 0.69
CA PRO A 52 4.13 8.02 0.81
C PRO A 52 3.43 7.01 1.72
N THR A 53 3.04 5.87 1.15
CA THR A 53 2.21 4.87 1.80
C THR A 53 2.61 3.49 1.29
N PHE A 54 2.68 2.49 2.17
CA PHE A 54 2.88 1.10 1.75
C PHE A 54 1.53 0.41 1.48
N MET A 55 1.37 -0.21 0.29
CA MET A 55 0.14 -0.93 -0.05
C MET A 55 0.21 -2.37 0.48
N VAL A 56 -0.74 -2.74 1.34
CA VAL A 56 -0.89 -4.13 1.80
C VAL A 56 -1.87 -4.87 0.91
N ASP A 57 -1.42 -5.24 -0.29
CA ASP A 57 -2.22 -6.07 -1.21
C ASP A 57 -1.85 -7.56 -1.11
N THR A 58 -2.47 -8.38 -1.96
CA THR A 58 -2.21 -9.83 -1.99
C THR A 58 -0.78 -10.16 -2.47
N TYR A 59 -0.21 -9.34 -3.35
CA TYR A 59 1.16 -9.55 -3.86
C TYR A 59 2.19 -9.28 -2.77
N ALA A 60 2.04 -8.19 -2.02
CA ALA A 60 2.87 -7.86 -0.88
C ALA A 60 2.80 -8.95 0.20
N ARG A 61 1.59 -9.38 0.58
CA ARG A 61 1.42 -10.47 1.56
C ARG A 61 2.13 -11.76 1.12
N ARG A 62 1.98 -12.14 -0.14
CA ARG A 62 2.62 -13.36 -0.66
C ARG A 62 4.14 -13.24 -0.68
N LEU A 63 4.68 -12.12 -1.17
CA LEU A 63 6.12 -11.90 -1.23
C LEU A 63 6.76 -11.97 0.16
N PHE A 64 6.21 -11.23 1.13
CA PHE A 64 6.77 -11.18 2.49
C PHE A 64 6.68 -12.55 3.18
N SER A 65 5.60 -13.30 2.94
CA SER A 65 5.48 -14.68 3.42
C SER A 65 6.53 -15.61 2.80
N MET A 66 6.81 -15.49 1.49
CA MET A 66 7.86 -16.26 0.82
C MET A 66 9.26 -15.92 1.31
N LEU A 67 9.50 -14.66 1.69
CA LEU A 67 10.74 -14.19 2.32
C LEU A 67 10.87 -14.61 3.79
N GLY A 68 9.95 -15.42 4.31
CA GLY A 68 10.02 -15.98 5.66
C GLY A 68 9.61 -15.02 6.79
N THR A 69 8.96 -13.90 6.46
CA THR A 69 8.45 -12.95 7.47
C THR A 69 7.09 -13.39 8.00
N GLU A 70 6.92 -13.41 9.32
CA GLU A 70 5.61 -13.54 9.95
C GLU A 70 4.82 -12.23 9.75
N ILE A 71 3.86 -12.24 8.84
CA ILE A 71 3.06 -11.06 8.51
C ILE A 71 1.79 -10.97 9.38
N PRO A 72 1.48 -9.80 9.96
CA PRO A 72 0.23 -9.60 10.66
C PRO A 72 -0.99 -9.84 9.76
N ALA A 73 -2.03 -10.45 10.34
CA ALA A 73 -3.28 -10.68 9.62
C ALA A 73 -4.01 -9.36 9.30
N LYS A 74 -4.03 -8.41 10.25
CA LYS A 74 -4.70 -7.13 10.05
C LYS A 74 -3.90 -6.22 9.11
N TYR A 75 -4.61 -5.55 8.22
CA TYR A 75 -4.03 -4.63 7.22
C TYR A 75 -3.13 -3.59 7.87
N ASP A 76 -3.67 -2.83 8.84
CA ASP A 76 -2.97 -1.71 9.47
C ASP A 76 -1.76 -2.14 10.31
N GLU A 77 -1.78 -3.37 10.85
CA GLU A 77 -0.64 -3.94 11.59
C GLU A 77 0.48 -4.32 10.63
N PHE A 78 0.17 -4.94 9.49
CA PHE A 78 1.19 -5.26 8.48
C PHE A 78 1.74 -4.00 7.81
N GLN A 79 0.89 -3.02 7.49
CA GLN A 79 1.35 -1.73 6.95
C GLN A 79 2.32 -1.06 7.91
N ARG A 80 1.99 -1.01 9.20
CA ARG A 80 2.85 -0.42 10.23
C ARG A 80 4.18 -1.16 10.38
N LEU A 81 4.17 -2.49 10.34
CA LEU A 81 5.40 -3.30 10.38
C LEU A 81 6.38 -2.88 9.27
N VAL A 82 5.87 -2.71 8.05
CA VAL A 82 6.71 -2.30 6.91
C VAL A 82 7.11 -0.84 7.02
N GLU A 83 6.19 0.09 7.23
CA GLU A 83 6.50 1.53 7.30
C GLU A 83 7.40 1.92 8.49
N THR A 84 7.49 1.09 9.54
CA THR A 84 8.43 1.32 10.66
C THR A 84 9.86 0.91 10.31
N ASN A 85 10.02 -0.03 9.37
CA ASN A 85 11.32 -0.59 8.97
C ASN A 85 11.82 -0.10 7.61
N VAL A 86 10.92 0.47 6.80
CA VAL A 86 11.21 0.94 5.45
C VAL A 86 10.88 2.43 5.36
N THR A 87 11.93 3.23 5.16
CA THR A 87 11.79 4.66 4.90
C THR A 87 12.03 4.93 3.43
N LEU A 88 10.96 5.22 2.69
CA LEU A 88 11.00 5.61 1.29
C LEU A 88 10.21 6.91 1.11
N ASP A 89 10.59 7.68 0.09
CA ASP A 89 9.78 8.80 -0.36
C ASP A 89 8.61 8.31 -1.24
N LEU A 90 7.89 9.25 -1.83
CA LEU A 90 6.71 8.94 -2.65
C LEU A 90 7.06 8.06 -3.85
N ASP A 91 8.13 8.39 -4.57
CA ASP A 91 8.53 7.67 -5.77
C ASP A 91 9.10 6.30 -5.41
N GLY A 92 9.85 6.21 -4.30
CA GLY A 92 10.31 4.94 -3.74
C GLY A 92 9.16 4.00 -3.38
N PHE A 93 8.10 4.48 -2.72
CA PHE A 93 6.94 3.62 -2.43
C PHE A 93 6.15 3.23 -3.69
N ARG A 94 6.06 4.11 -4.69
CA ARG A 94 5.43 3.80 -5.98
C ARG A 94 6.20 2.72 -6.73
N GLU A 95 7.52 2.87 -6.83
CA GLU A 95 8.40 1.87 -7.45
C GLU A 95 8.36 0.55 -6.69
N PHE A 96 8.46 0.60 -5.36
CA PHE A 96 8.42 -0.60 -4.53
C PHE A 96 7.12 -1.39 -4.74
N HIS A 97 5.97 -0.71 -4.72
CA HIS A 97 4.69 -1.34 -5.04
C HIS A 97 4.68 -1.94 -6.46
N ALA A 98 5.15 -1.20 -7.47
CA ALA A 98 5.20 -1.70 -8.85
C ALA A 98 6.06 -2.96 -8.97
N LEU A 99 7.23 -3.00 -8.34
CA LEU A 99 8.13 -4.15 -8.33
C LEU A 99 7.50 -5.37 -7.64
N ILE A 100 6.82 -5.18 -6.52
CA ILE A 100 6.10 -6.26 -5.82
C ILE A 100 5.02 -6.86 -6.74
N VAL A 101 4.25 -6.00 -7.41
CA VAL A 101 3.18 -6.42 -8.33
C VAL A 101 3.75 -7.17 -9.53
N GLU A 102 4.78 -6.64 -10.20
CA GLU A 102 5.40 -7.28 -11.36
C GLU A 102 6.06 -8.62 -10.98
N PHE A 103 6.77 -8.67 -9.86
CA PHE A 103 7.32 -9.92 -9.34
C PHE A 103 6.20 -10.93 -9.08
N GLY A 104 5.13 -10.51 -8.40
CA GLY A 104 4.01 -11.38 -8.06
C GLY A 104 3.14 -11.82 -9.25
N LYS A 105 3.18 -11.13 -10.38
CA LYS A 105 2.57 -11.63 -11.64
C LYS A 105 3.31 -12.86 -12.16
N LEU A 106 4.63 -12.90 -11.99
CA LEU A 106 5.51 -14.00 -12.43
C LEU A 106 5.61 -15.12 -11.39
N VAL A 107 5.69 -14.76 -10.11
CA VAL A 107 5.94 -15.66 -8.98
C VAL A 107 4.67 -15.84 -8.14
N LYS A 108 4.00 -16.99 -8.31
CA LYS A 108 2.70 -17.27 -7.67
C LYS A 108 2.77 -18.38 -6.62
N ARG A 109 3.73 -19.29 -6.75
CA ARG A 109 3.88 -20.48 -5.90
C ARG A 109 5.31 -20.56 -5.35
N PRO A 110 5.54 -21.32 -4.26
CA PRO A 110 6.87 -21.52 -3.70
C PRO A 110 7.90 -22.01 -4.74
N VAL A 111 7.52 -22.94 -5.62
CA VAL A 111 8.42 -23.42 -6.69
C VAL A 111 8.85 -22.33 -7.67
N ASP A 112 7.99 -21.33 -7.92
CA ASP A 112 8.34 -20.20 -8.79
C ASP A 112 9.31 -19.25 -8.05
N PHE A 113 9.16 -19.13 -6.73
CA PHE A 113 10.03 -18.30 -5.88
C PHE A 113 11.45 -18.87 -5.79
N GLU A 114 11.58 -20.18 -5.62
CA GLU A 114 12.88 -20.88 -5.60
C GLU A 114 13.66 -20.80 -6.92
N GLN A 115 12.99 -20.47 -8.03
CA GLN A 115 13.62 -20.23 -9.33
C GLN A 115 13.88 -18.75 -9.61
N SER A 116 13.44 -17.86 -8.71
CA SER A 116 13.58 -16.42 -8.87
C SER A 116 14.92 -15.91 -8.34
N PHE A 117 15.26 -14.66 -8.64
CA PHE A 117 16.46 -14.01 -8.11
C PHE A 117 16.41 -13.79 -6.58
N LEU A 118 15.26 -13.98 -5.94
CA LEU A 118 15.07 -13.90 -4.49
C LEU A 118 15.16 -15.27 -3.80
N ALA A 119 15.45 -16.35 -4.53
CA ALA A 119 15.61 -17.68 -3.94
C ALA A 119 16.66 -17.67 -2.81
N GLY A 120 16.32 -18.32 -1.69
CA GLY A 120 17.16 -18.38 -0.49
C GLY A 120 17.27 -17.08 0.31
N GLN A 121 16.70 -15.96 -0.17
CA GLN A 121 16.70 -14.70 0.58
C GLN A 121 15.67 -14.75 1.71
N LYS A 122 15.97 -14.05 2.80
CA LYS A 122 15.05 -13.84 3.93
C LYS A 122 15.01 -12.37 4.29
N LEU A 123 13.83 -11.91 4.68
CA LEU A 123 13.63 -10.52 5.08
C LEU A 123 13.65 -10.41 6.61
N ASN A 124 14.50 -9.51 7.11
CA ASN A 124 14.54 -9.13 8.52
C ASN A 124 13.90 -7.75 8.66
N LEU A 125 12.78 -7.68 9.38
CA LEU A 125 12.02 -6.46 9.74
C LEU A 125 11.93 -6.37 11.27
#